data_AF-A0A3S9Q2R8-F1
#
_entry.id   AF-A0A3S9Q2R8-F1
#
_cell.length_a   1.000
_cell.length_b   1.000
_cell.length_c   1.000
_cell.angle_alpha   90.00
_cell.angle_beta   90.00
_cell.angle_gamma   90.00
#
_symmetry.space_group_name_H-M   'P 1'
#
loop_
_entity.id
_entity.type
_entity.pdbx_description
1 polymer ?
#
loop_
_entity_poly.entity_id
_entity_poly.type
_entity_poly.pdbx_seq_one_letter_code
_entity_poly.pdbx_strand_id
1 'polypeptide(L)'
;MDFILAPSTLIKRYKRFLADVNIKNEDNTVTDITMHCANTGAMTGCATPGDTVWFSTSDNLKRKYPNSWELTLTQAQHWICVNTIRANQLTEEAINQGNISEFIQHTALRREVKYGDENSKIDFHLLDQHGRETFIEVKSVTLLEGQQGYFPDAVTLRGQKHLRELMAMAAQGHRAVLLFAVLHSGINDVQPAEHIDSEYAKLLREANQQGVEIIAYKAKFEKSEHNFIVTLHNKVPVIL
;
A
#
# COMPACT_ATOMS: atom_id res chain seq x y z
N MET A 1 -2.40 3.33 12.77
CA MET A 1 -1.02 3.85 12.77
C MET A 1 -1.04 5.35 12.95
N ASP A 2 -0.27 5.84 13.91
CA ASP A 2 -0.19 7.26 14.25
C ASP A 2 1.11 7.87 13.75
N PHE A 3 1.02 9.07 13.18
CA PHE A 3 2.16 9.82 12.69
C PHE A 3 2.14 11.24 13.22
N ILE A 4 3.31 11.78 13.51
CA ILE A 4 3.52 13.22 13.59
C ILE A 4 4.22 13.63 12.30
N LEU A 5 3.54 14.42 11.47
CA LEU A 5 4.02 14.81 10.15
C LEU A 5 4.10 16.32 9.99
N ALA A 6 5.13 16.77 9.28
CA ALA A 6 5.27 18.15 8.85
C ALA A 6 4.84 18.30 7.38
N PRO A 7 4.16 19.40 7.01
CA PRO A 7 3.79 19.67 5.63
C PRO A 7 4.93 20.31 4.83
N SER A 8 4.88 20.13 3.52
CA SER A 8 5.75 20.80 2.53
C SER A 8 5.07 20.80 1.16
N THR A 9 5.59 21.59 0.22
CA THR A 9 5.08 21.63 -1.16
C THR A 9 6.04 20.90 -2.08
N LEU A 10 5.53 19.93 -2.85
CA LEU A 10 6.36 19.14 -3.75
C LEU A 10 6.88 19.99 -4.91
N ILE A 11 8.20 19.97 -5.13
CA ILE A 11 8.80 20.54 -6.35
C ILE A 11 8.84 19.46 -7.42
N LYS A 12 9.47 18.31 -7.11
CA LYS A 12 9.59 17.16 -8.02
C LYS A 12 10.01 15.90 -7.29
N ARG A 13 9.55 14.75 -7.79
CA ARG A 13 10.14 13.43 -7.49
C ARG A 13 11.11 13.06 -8.61
N TYR A 14 12.26 12.47 -8.26
CA TYR A 14 13.27 12.06 -9.23
C TYR A 14 14.08 10.87 -8.71
N LYS A 15 14.75 10.16 -9.64
CA LYS A 15 15.54 8.95 -9.35
C LYS A 15 14.75 7.88 -8.57
N ARG A 16 13.41 7.91 -8.62
CA ARG A 16 12.46 7.07 -7.87
C ARG A 16 12.45 7.28 -6.35
N PHE A 17 13.60 7.44 -5.71
CA PHE A 17 13.74 7.46 -4.26
C PHE A 17 14.00 8.86 -3.64
N LEU A 18 14.00 9.93 -4.44
CA LEU A 18 14.20 11.30 -3.95
C LEU A 18 13.03 12.20 -4.33
N ALA A 19 12.71 13.15 -3.46
CA ALA A 19 11.81 14.26 -3.77
C ALA A 19 12.39 15.55 -3.20
N ASP A 20 12.40 16.61 -4.01
CA ASP A 20 12.72 17.95 -3.53
C ASP A 20 11.41 18.68 -3.20
N VAL A 21 11.38 19.39 -2.07
CA VAL A 21 10.19 20.08 -1.56
C VAL A 21 10.56 21.44 -0.98
N ASN A 22 9.58 22.35 -0.94
CA ASN A 22 9.66 23.61 -0.21
C ASN A 22 8.97 23.47 1.16
N ILE A 23 9.66 23.86 2.24
CA ILE A 23 9.07 24.01 3.57
C ILE A 23 8.89 25.50 3.84
N LYS A 24 7.69 25.90 4.26
CA LYS A 24 7.42 27.24 4.77
C LYS A 24 7.67 27.25 6.28
N ASN A 25 8.65 28.04 6.72
CA ASN A 25 9.00 28.19 8.13
C ASN A 25 8.04 29.16 8.84
N GLU A 26 8.09 29.20 10.17
CA GLU A 26 7.23 30.06 11.01
C GLU A 26 7.44 31.57 10.72
N ASP A 27 8.66 31.96 10.33
CA ASP A 27 9.01 33.33 9.94
C ASP A 27 8.63 33.70 8.50
N ASN A 28 7.85 32.83 7.81
CA ASN A 28 7.47 32.91 6.40
C ASN A 28 8.62 32.75 5.38
N THR A 29 9.83 32.39 5.80
CA THR A 29 10.89 32.01 4.86
C THR A 29 10.61 30.63 4.25
N VAL A 30 11.21 30.36 3.09
CA VAL A 30 11.09 29.08 2.38
C VAL A 30 12.44 28.39 2.33
N THR A 31 12.48 27.12 2.75
CA THR A 31 13.68 26.27 2.69
C THR A 31 13.44 25.10 1.76
N ASP A 32 14.41 24.85 0.87
CA ASP A 32 14.41 23.67 0.00
C ASP A 32 15.08 22.51 0.72
N ILE A 33 14.42 21.36 0.75
CA ILE A 33 15.01 20.13 1.28
C ILE A 33 14.78 18.95 0.33
N THR A 34 15.62 17.93 0.46
CA THR A 34 15.44 16.65 -0.21
C THR A 34 14.97 15.59 0.78
N MET A 35 13.92 14.86 0.40
CA MET A 35 13.33 13.75 1.16
C MET A 35 13.61 12.41 0.50
N HIS A 36 13.59 11.36 1.32
CA HIS A 36 13.50 9.99 0.85
C HIS A 36 12.05 9.67 0.43
N CYS A 37 11.90 9.12 -0.77
CA CYS A 37 10.65 8.57 -1.29
C CYS A 37 10.68 7.04 -1.22
N ALA A 38 9.94 6.46 -0.27
CA ALA A 38 9.89 5.03 -0.01
C ALA A 38 8.91 4.29 -0.93
N ASN A 39 8.86 4.66 -2.20
CA ASN A 39 8.04 4.04 -3.23
C ASN A 39 8.85 3.96 -4.52
N THR A 40 8.98 2.75 -5.07
CA THR A 40 9.79 2.51 -6.28
C THR A 40 8.94 2.44 -7.55
N GLY A 41 7.61 2.43 -7.42
CA GLY A 41 6.64 2.41 -8.51
C GLY A 41 6.57 3.73 -9.27
N ALA A 42 5.66 3.78 -10.25
CA ALA A 42 5.48 4.97 -11.09
C ALA A 42 4.96 6.16 -10.28
N MET A 43 4.12 5.91 -9.26
CA MET A 43 3.44 6.95 -8.48
C MET A 43 2.61 7.90 -9.36
N THR A 44 2.00 7.34 -10.40
CA THR A 44 1.09 8.07 -11.30
C THR A 44 0.00 8.74 -10.46
N GLY A 45 -0.18 10.06 -10.65
CA GLY A 45 -1.15 10.87 -9.89
C GLY A 45 -0.81 11.13 -8.42
N CYS A 46 0.30 10.61 -7.88
CA CYS A 46 0.64 10.72 -6.46
C CYS A 46 1.77 11.74 -6.15
N ALA A 47 2.40 12.30 -7.19
CA ALA A 47 3.62 13.11 -7.11
C ALA A 47 3.58 14.32 -8.04
N THR A 48 2.45 15.01 -8.13
CA THR A 48 2.29 16.18 -9.00
C THR A 48 2.99 17.39 -8.37
N PRO A 49 3.90 18.10 -9.07
CA PRO A 49 4.47 19.34 -8.58
C PRO A 49 3.38 20.31 -8.08
N GLY A 50 3.60 20.87 -6.89
CA GLY A 50 2.64 21.72 -6.20
C GLY A 50 1.70 20.99 -5.23
N ASP A 51 1.62 19.65 -5.26
CA ASP A 51 0.89 18.89 -4.23
C ASP A 51 1.47 19.16 -2.84
N THR A 52 0.63 19.11 -1.81
CA THR A 52 1.11 19.17 -0.42
C THR A 52 1.57 17.78 -0.02
N VAL A 53 2.81 17.66 0.44
CA VAL A 53 3.39 16.39 0.90
C VAL A 53 3.75 16.46 2.36
N TRP A 54 3.49 15.36 3.05
CA TRP A 54 3.67 15.24 4.49
C TRP A 54 4.73 14.20 4.78
N PHE A 55 5.65 14.55 5.67
CA PHE A 55 6.84 13.74 5.93
C PHE A 55 7.06 13.51 7.41
N SER A 56 7.65 12.36 7.70
CA SER A 56 8.19 12.01 9.01
C SER A 56 9.68 12.33 9.08
N THR A 57 10.20 12.64 10.26
CA THR A 57 11.63 12.87 10.50
C THR A 57 12.16 11.72 11.37
N SER A 58 13.24 11.08 10.93
CA SER A 58 13.91 10.05 11.71
C SER A 58 14.97 10.65 12.65
N ASP A 59 14.99 10.20 13.90
CA ASP A 59 16.02 10.56 14.88
C ASP A 59 17.40 9.91 14.60
N ASN A 60 17.49 9.04 13.59
CA ASN A 60 18.75 8.40 13.22
C ASN A 60 19.66 9.38 12.47
N LEU A 61 20.59 9.98 13.21
CA LEU A 61 21.58 10.95 12.72
C LEU A 61 22.50 10.42 11.61
N LYS A 62 22.55 9.10 11.36
CA LYS A 62 23.35 8.51 10.27
C LYS A 62 22.64 8.57 8.91
N ARG A 63 21.35 8.92 8.87
CA ARG A 63 20.59 8.99 7.62
C ARG A 63 20.99 10.22 6.81
N LYS A 64 21.39 10.01 5.56
CA LYS A 64 21.64 11.10 4.61
C LYS A 64 20.41 11.98 4.38
N TYR A 65 19.23 11.35 4.32
CA TYR A 65 17.93 12.02 4.21
C TYR A 65 17.06 11.57 5.39
N PRO A 66 17.01 12.35 6.49
CA PRO A 66 16.25 11.98 7.68
C PRO A 66 14.74 12.05 7.46
N ASN A 67 14.30 12.85 6.49
CA ASN A 67 12.90 13.10 6.17
C ASN A 67 12.39 12.07 5.15
N SER A 68 11.33 11.34 5.51
CA SER A 68 10.67 10.36 4.64
C SER A 68 9.29 10.86 4.25
N TRP A 69 9.01 10.92 2.95
CA TRP A 69 7.69 11.29 2.43
C TRP A 69 6.69 10.16 2.73
N GLU A 70 5.68 10.47 3.55
CA GLU A 70 4.66 9.52 4.00
C GLU A 70 3.36 9.67 3.22
N LEU A 71 2.82 10.89 3.17
CA LEU A 71 1.51 11.18 2.58
C LEU A 71 1.57 12.28 1.52
N THR A 72 0.65 12.21 0.56
CA THR A 72 0.33 13.30 -0.37
C THR A 72 -1.11 13.74 -0.11
N LEU A 73 -1.34 15.06 -0.08
CA LEU A 73 -2.64 15.67 -0.27
C LEU A 73 -2.63 16.30 -1.67
N THR A 74 -3.38 15.69 -2.58
CA THR A 74 -3.46 16.16 -3.97
C THR A 74 -4.21 17.49 -4.06
N GLN A 75 -4.02 18.22 -5.15
CA GLN A 75 -4.82 19.40 -5.46
C GLN A 75 -6.33 19.12 -5.48
N ALA A 76 -6.74 17.89 -5.84
CA ALA A 76 -8.13 17.42 -5.78
C ALA A 76 -8.61 17.03 -4.37
N GLN A 77 -7.84 17.34 -3.32
CA GLN A 77 -8.14 17.06 -1.92
C GLN A 77 -8.25 15.56 -1.57
N HIS A 78 -7.50 14.71 -2.28
CA HIS A 78 -7.34 13.31 -1.90
C HIS A 78 -6.07 13.10 -1.08
N TRP A 79 -6.21 12.44 0.07
CA TRP A 79 -5.10 11.84 0.82
C TRP A 79 -4.63 10.56 0.16
N ILE A 80 -3.31 10.40 0.07
CA ILE A 80 -2.62 9.22 -0.44
C ILE A 80 -1.51 8.84 0.53
N CYS A 81 -1.44 7.60 1.02
CA CYS A 81 -0.26 7.09 1.69
C CYS A 81 0.70 6.53 0.63
N VAL A 82 1.74 7.30 0.31
CA VAL A 82 2.67 6.96 -0.78
C VAL A 82 3.80 6.05 -0.33
N ASN A 83 4.11 6.02 0.96
CA ASN A 83 5.14 5.14 1.52
C ASN A 83 4.61 3.70 1.56
N THR A 84 5.00 2.89 0.56
CA THR A 84 4.48 1.52 0.41
C THR A 84 4.91 0.58 1.53
N ILE A 85 5.95 0.92 2.31
CA ILE A 85 6.32 0.15 3.50
C ILE A 85 5.17 0.13 4.53
N ARG A 86 4.31 1.17 4.53
CA ARG A 86 3.17 1.27 5.45
C ARG A 86 2.07 0.27 5.16
N ALA A 87 1.95 -0.25 3.93
CA ALA A 87 0.87 -1.17 3.57
C ALA A 87 0.84 -2.43 4.43
N ASN A 88 2.01 -3.08 4.61
CA ASN A 88 2.11 -4.28 5.45
C ASN A 88 1.85 -3.91 6.92
N GLN A 89 2.39 -2.79 7.41
CA GLN A 89 2.19 -2.37 8.80
C GLN A 89 0.71 -2.09 9.11
N LEU A 90 0.02 -1.38 8.21
CA LEU A 90 -1.41 -1.09 8.31
C LEU A 90 -2.26 -2.37 8.21
N THR A 91 -1.86 -3.32 7.37
CA THR A 91 -2.55 -4.61 7.24
C THR A 91 -2.41 -5.43 8.51
N GLU A 92 -1.20 -5.54 9.06
CA GLU A 92 -0.94 -6.24 10.32
C GLU A 92 -1.73 -5.63 11.48
N GLU A 93 -1.72 -4.30 11.59
CA GLU A 93 -2.51 -3.58 12.60
C GLU A 93 -4.02 -3.88 12.45
N ALA A 94 -4.54 -3.83 11.23
CA ALA A 94 -5.95 -4.11 10.96
C ALA A 94 -6.34 -5.57 11.20
N ILE A 95 -5.44 -6.53 10.95
CA ILE A 95 -5.63 -7.95 11.30
C ILE A 95 -5.71 -8.09 12.83
N ASN A 96 -4.73 -7.54 13.55
CA ASN A 96 -4.63 -7.67 15.00
C ASN A 96 -5.77 -6.95 15.74
N GLN A 97 -6.28 -5.85 15.20
CA GLN A 97 -7.43 -5.11 15.76
C GLN A 97 -8.78 -5.70 15.35
N GLY A 98 -8.82 -6.71 14.47
CA GLY A 98 -10.06 -7.31 13.98
C GLY A 98 -10.83 -6.44 12.98
N ASN A 99 -10.20 -5.42 12.39
CA ASN A 99 -10.80 -4.55 11.38
C ASN A 99 -10.99 -5.28 10.04
N ILE A 100 -10.22 -6.35 9.80
CA ILE A 100 -10.40 -7.23 8.64
C ILE A 100 -11.15 -8.48 9.09
N SER A 101 -12.46 -8.49 8.83
CA SER A 101 -13.40 -9.49 9.34
C SER A 101 -13.02 -10.94 9.00
N GLU A 102 -12.38 -11.13 7.84
CA GLU A 102 -11.93 -12.40 7.28
C GLU A 102 -10.87 -13.10 8.14
N PHE A 103 -10.23 -12.37 9.06
CA PHE A 103 -9.09 -12.84 9.84
C PHE A 103 -9.30 -12.77 11.36
N ILE A 104 -10.51 -12.43 11.85
CA ILE A 104 -10.78 -12.26 13.30
C ILE A 104 -10.42 -13.52 14.12
N GLN A 105 -10.52 -14.72 13.55
CA GLN A 105 -10.28 -16.00 14.25
C GLN A 105 -8.83 -16.49 14.20
N HIS A 106 -7.88 -15.67 13.74
CA HIS A 106 -6.48 -16.05 13.75
C HIS A 106 -5.94 -16.18 15.19
N THR A 107 -5.08 -17.17 15.41
CA THR A 107 -4.40 -17.43 16.68
C THR A 107 -2.90 -17.13 16.62
N ALA A 108 -2.34 -17.06 15.40
CA ALA A 108 -0.95 -16.67 15.17
C ALA A 108 -0.80 -15.90 13.86
N LEU A 109 0.14 -14.96 13.83
CA LEU A 109 0.56 -14.19 12.66
C LEU A 109 2.08 -14.24 12.54
N ARG A 110 2.58 -14.65 11.37
CA ARG A 110 4.01 -14.63 11.01
C ARG A 110 4.21 -13.79 9.76
N ARG A 111 5.33 -13.08 9.68
CA ARG A 111 5.68 -12.21 8.54
C ARG A 111 6.76 -12.84 7.67
N GLU A 112 6.78 -12.48 6.39
CA GLU A 112 7.90 -12.78 5.47
C GLU A 112 8.26 -14.27 5.39
N VAL A 113 7.25 -15.14 5.47
CA VAL A 113 7.43 -16.60 5.48
C VAL A 113 7.71 -17.08 4.06
N LYS A 114 8.73 -17.91 3.88
CA LYS A 114 9.01 -18.51 2.57
C LYS A 114 7.88 -19.47 2.19
N TYR A 115 7.43 -19.40 0.94
CA TYR A 115 6.35 -20.23 0.44
C TYR A 115 6.49 -20.44 -1.08
N GLY A 116 5.73 -21.40 -1.60
CA GLY A 116 5.73 -21.75 -3.02
C GLY A 116 7.06 -22.32 -3.52
N ASP A 117 7.11 -22.59 -4.82
CA ASP A 117 8.25 -23.25 -5.46
C ASP A 117 9.29 -22.27 -5.99
N GLU A 118 8.96 -20.98 -6.10
CA GLU A 118 9.82 -19.98 -6.73
C GLU A 118 10.62 -19.12 -5.72
N ASN A 119 10.81 -19.57 -4.48
CA ASN A 119 11.55 -18.86 -3.42
C ASN A 119 10.98 -17.48 -3.04
N SER A 120 9.68 -17.25 -3.18
CA SER A 120 9.07 -16.02 -2.66
C SER A 120 8.84 -16.06 -1.16
N LYS A 121 8.52 -14.88 -0.63
CA LYS A 121 8.08 -14.69 0.74
C LYS A 121 6.68 -14.11 0.71
N ILE A 122 5.78 -14.71 1.48
CA ILE A 122 4.44 -14.19 1.69
C ILE A 122 4.51 -13.09 2.74
N ASP A 123 3.74 -12.02 2.56
CA ASP A 123 3.73 -10.91 3.51
C ASP A 123 3.27 -11.36 4.89
N PHE A 124 2.17 -12.13 4.94
CA PHE A 124 1.64 -12.71 6.17
C PHE A 124 1.24 -14.18 6.01
N HIS A 125 1.50 -14.93 7.07
CA HIS A 125 1.04 -16.30 7.26
C HIS A 125 0.26 -16.38 8.58
N LEU A 126 -1.03 -16.65 8.50
CA LEU A 126 -1.90 -16.82 9.66
C LEU A 126 -2.18 -18.30 9.94
N LEU A 127 -2.43 -18.61 11.21
CA LEU A 127 -3.02 -19.87 11.66
C LEU A 127 -4.34 -19.54 12.35
N ASP A 128 -5.43 -20.23 12.04
CA ASP A 128 -6.70 -20.09 12.77
C ASP A 128 -6.84 -21.10 13.91
N GLN A 129 -7.93 -20.97 14.70
CA GLN A 129 -8.25 -21.87 15.81
C GLN A 129 -8.48 -23.34 15.40
N HIS A 130 -8.70 -23.61 14.11
CA HIS A 130 -8.89 -24.94 13.54
C HIS A 130 -7.62 -25.48 12.89
N GLY A 131 -6.49 -24.77 12.99
CA GLY A 131 -5.22 -25.14 12.39
C GLY A 131 -5.14 -24.86 10.88
N ARG A 132 -6.07 -24.08 10.31
CA ARG A 132 -6.02 -23.70 8.90
C ARG A 132 -4.95 -22.64 8.68
N GLU A 133 -4.04 -22.91 7.76
CA GLU A 133 -3.02 -21.95 7.31
C GLU A 133 -3.61 -21.00 6.26
N THR A 134 -3.35 -19.71 6.42
CA THR A 134 -3.75 -18.65 5.48
C THR A 134 -2.54 -17.85 5.02
N PHE A 135 -2.30 -17.81 3.71
CA PHE A 135 -1.21 -17.09 3.05
C PHE A 135 -1.75 -15.79 2.46
N ILE A 136 -1.25 -14.64 2.91
CA ILE A 136 -1.77 -13.33 2.52
C ILE A 136 -0.66 -12.51 1.88
N GLU A 137 -0.87 -12.16 0.61
CA GLU A 137 -0.06 -11.21 -0.12
C GLU A 137 -0.74 -9.84 -0.10
N VAL A 138 0.00 -8.77 0.20
CA VAL A 138 -0.48 -7.40 0.26
C VAL A 138 -0.01 -6.59 -0.94
N LYS A 139 -0.93 -5.88 -1.58
CA LYS A 139 -0.62 -4.92 -2.66
C LYS A 139 -1.13 -3.54 -2.28
N SER A 140 -0.27 -2.53 -2.43
CA SER A 140 -0.66 -1.13 -2.28
C SER A 140 -1.38 -0.64 -3.53
N VAL A 141 -2.57 -0.08 -3.37
CA VAL A 141 -3.34 0.53 -4.47
C VAL A 141 -3.38 2.05 -4.26
N THR A 142 -2.75 2.77 -5.18
CA THR A 142 -2.72 4.25 -5.17
C THR A 142 -3.10 4.88 -6.51
N LEU A 143 -3.14 4.11 -7.59
CA LEU A 143 -3.54 4.62 -8.91
C LEU A 143 -5.06 4.84 -8.93
N LEU A 144 -5.45 6.11 -9.14
CA LEU A 144 -6.81 6.54 -9.37
C LEU A 144 -6.89 7.19 -10.75
N GLU A 145 -7.76 6.69 -11.61
CA GLU A 145 -8.09 7.30 -12.89
C GLU A 145 -9.58 7.58 -12.97
N GLY A 146 -9.95 8.86 -13.11
CA GLY A 146 -11.34 9.28 -12.91
C GLY A 146 -11.81 8.91 -11.50
N GLN A 147 -12.78 8.00 -11.41
CA GLN A 147 -13.33 7.50 -10.15
C GLN A 147 -12.90 6.06 -9.83
N GLN A 148 -12.06 5.45 -10.68
CA GLN A 148 -11.70 4.04 -10.62
C GLN A 148 -10.32 3.83 -9.99
N GLY A 149 -10.23 2.94 -9.00
CA GLY A 149 -8.96 2.48 -8.45
C GLY A 149 -8.38 1.32 -9.24
N TYR A 150 -7.06 1.34 -9.45
CA TYR A 150 -6.37 0.37 -10.29
C TYR A 150 -5.10 -0.20 -9.65
N PHE A 151 -4.81 -1.46 -9.96
CA PHE A 151 -3.50 -2.06 -9.75
C PHE A 151 -3.14 -2.99 -10.93
N PRO A 152 -1.89 -2.99 -11.42
CA PRO A 152 -0.74 -2.18 -11.00
C PRO A 152 -0.68 -0.80 -11.68
N ASP A 153 0.26 0.05 -11.28
CA ASP A 153 0.56 1.34 -11.95
C ASP A 153 1.69 1.25 -12.99
N ALA A 154 2.28 0.06 -13.16
CA ALA A 154 3.24 -0.31 -14.19
C ALA A 154 3.27 -1.85 -14.34
N VAL A 155 3.77 -2.36 -15.46
CA VAL A 155 3.97 -3.81 -15.66
C VAL A 155 4.76 -4.43 -14.51
N THR A 156 4.25 -5.51 -13.92
CA THR A 156 4.77 -6.12 -12.69
C THR A 156 4.99 -7.62 -12.80
N LEU A 157 6.14 -8.02 -13.35
CA LEU A 157 6.54 -9.45 -13.40
C LEU A 157 6.58 -10.10 -12.01
N ARG A 158 6.93 -9.33 -10.97
CA ARG A 158 6.91 -9.81 -9.58
C ARG A 158 5.49 -10.03 -9.07
N GLY A 159 4.55 -9.12 -9.37
CA GLY A 159 3.15 -9.30 -9.00
C GLY A 159 2.53 -10.51 -9.69
N GLN A 160 2.82 -10.71 -10.98
CA GLN A 160 2.39 -11.89 -11.75
C GLN A 160 2.92 -13.19 -11.14
N LYS A 161 4.19 -13.21 -10.73
CA LYS A 161 4.80 -14.34 -10.02
C LYS A 161 4.06 -14.68 -8.72
N HIS A 162 3.81 -13.69 -7.89
CA HIS A 162 3.14 -13.92 -6.60
C HIS A 162 1.70 -14.44 -6.79
N LEU A 163 0.99 -14.03 -7.85
CA LEU A 163 -0.32 -14.62 -8.18
C LEU A 163 -0.23 -16.12 -8.47
N ARG A 164 0.78 -16.56 -9.23
CA ARG A 164 1.00 -17.99 -9.50
C ARG A 164 1.32 -18.76 -8.22
N GLU A 165 2.10 -18.19 -7.31
CA GLU A 165 2.40 -18.83 -6.03
C GLU A 165 1.18 -18.91 -5.12
N LEU A 166 0.31 -17.89 -5.09
CA LEU A 166 -0.97 -17.97 -4.38
C LEU A 166 -1.88 -19.06 -4.94
N MET A 167 -1.96 -19.18 -6.28
CA MET A 167 -2.71 -20.28 -6.93
C MET A 167 -2.15 -21.65 -6.53
N ALA A 168 -0.83 -21.80 -6.48
CA ALA A 168 -0.20 -23.04 -6.02
C ALA A 168 -0.56 -23.37 -4.57
N MET A 169 -0.62 -22.38 -3.67
CA MET A 169 -1.05 -22.59 -2.28
C MET A 169 -2.52 -23.00 -2.18
N ALA A 170 -3.39 -22.35 -2.97
CA ALA A 170 -4.80 -22.73 -3.04
C ALA A 170 -4.98 -24.17 -3.54
N ALA A 171 -4.23 -24.59 -4.57
CA ALA A 171 -4.25 -25.95 -5.09
C ALA A 171 -3.77 -27.00 -4.09
N GLN A 172 -2.91 -26.62 -3.15
CA GLN A 172 -2.47 -27.48 -2.02
C GLN A 172 -3.50 -27.56 -0.89
N GLY A 173 -4.63 -26.84 -0.99
CA GLY A 173 -5.70 -26.82 0.01
C GLY A 173 -5.51 -25.79 1.13
N HIS A 174 -4.49 -24.93 1.03
CA HIS A 174 -4.33 -23.80 1.94
C HIS A 174 -5.24 -22.64 1.54
N ARG A 175 -5.60 -21.79 2.50
CA ARG A 175 -6.31 -20.54 2.18
C ARG A 175 -5.29 -19.55 1.63
N ALA A 176 -5.51 -19.04 0.43
CA ALA A 176 -4.65 -18.04 -0.21
C ALA A 176 -5.44 -16.75 -0.43
N VAL A 177 -4.86 -15.61 -0.05
CA VAL A 177 -5.53 -14.31 -0.12
C VAL A 177 -4.61 -13.28 -0.75
N LEU A 178 -5.14 -12.54 -1.72
CA LEU A 178 -4.58 -11.28 -2.17
C LEU A 178 -5.37 -10.12 -1.53
N LEU A 179 -4.68 -9.32 -0.73
CA LEU A 179 -5.26 -8.14 -0.08
C LEU A 179 -4.75 -6.86 -0.75
N PHE A 180 -5.65 -6.12 -1.38
CA PHE A 180 -5.41 -4.76 -1.83
C PHE A 180 -5.59 -3.78 -0.67
N ALA A 181 -4.47 -3.23 -0.17
CA ALA A 181 -4.47 -2.10 0.74
C ALA A 181 -4.68 -0.82 -0.09
N VAL A 182 -5.91 -0.30 -0.09
CA VAL A 182 -6.29 0.90 -0.85
C VAL A 182 -5.86 2.13 -0.05
N LEU A 183 -4.74 2.70 -0.46
CA LEU A 183 -4.03 3.79 0.22
C LEU A 183 -4.29 5.15 -0.42
N HIS A 184 -5.40 5.30 -1.14
CA HIS A 184 -5.83 6.54 -1.78
C HIS A 184 -7.30 6.81 -1.42
N SER A 185 -7.57 7.90 -0.72
CA SER A 185 -8.90 8.25 -0.20
C SER A 185 -9.98 8.46 -1.27
N GLY A 186 -9.60 8.82 -2.49
CA GLY A 186 -10.52 8.93 -3.65
C GLY A 186 -10.97 7.59 -4.26
N ILE A 187 -10.33 6.46 -3.94
CA ILE A 187 -10.69 5.15 -4.50
C ILE A 187 -11.83 4.53 -3.72
N ASN A 188 -12.86 4.01 -4.39
CA ASN A 188 -14.01 3.33 -3.74
C ASN A 188 -14.20 1.88 -4.18
N ASP A 189 -13.44 1.42 -5.17
CA ASP A 189 -13.42 0.05 -5.68
C ASP A 189 -12.12 -0.18 -6.46
N VAL A 190 -11.74 -1.44 -6.66
CA VAL A 190 -10.46 -1.81 -7.27
C VAL A 190 -10.68 -2.70 -8.49
N GLN A 191 -10.00 -2.37 -9.59
CA GLN A 191 -9.92 -3.17 -10.80
C GLN A 191 -8.46 -3.50 -11.15
N PRO A 192 -8.20 -4.65 -11.80
CA PRO A 192 -6.92 -4.85 -12.44
C PRO A 192 -6.74 -3.84 -13.59
N ALA A 193 -5.56 -3.24 -13.66
CA ALA A 193 -5.21 -2.28 -14.71
C ALA A 193 -4.87 -3.03 -16.02
N GLU A 194 -5.87 -3.60 -16.70
CA GLU A 194 -5.65 -4.39 -17.93
C GLU A 194 -4.98 -3.58 -19.06
N HIS A 195 -5.22 -2.26 -19.08
CA HIS A 195 -4.58 -1.32 -20.01
C HIS A 195 -3.09 -1.05 -19.69
N ILE A 196 -2.60 -1.44 -18.50
CA ILE A 196 -1.20 -1.31 -18.06
C ILE A 196 -0.49 -2.67 -18.08
N ASP A 197 -1.10 -3.69 -17.48
CA ASP A 197 -0.57 -5.05 -17.38
C ASP A 197 -1.70 -6.08 -17.60
N SER A 198 -1.96 -6.36 -18.88
CA SER A 198 -2.99 -7.32 -19.30
C SER A 198 -2.72 -8.75 -18.80
N GLU A 199 -1.45 -9.14 -18.64
CA GLU A 199 -1.10 -10.47 -18.11
C GLU A 199 -1.39 -10.55 -16.61
N TYR A 200 -1.10 -9.50 -15.84
CA TYR A 200 -1.51 -9.44 -14.43
C TYR A 200 -3.04 -9.51 -14.28
N ALA A 201 -3.79 -8.77 -15.12
CA ALA A 201 -5.26 -8.80 -15.11
C ALA A 201 -5.81 -10.20 -15.39
N LYS A 202 -5.27 -10.89 -16.41
CA LYS A 202 -5.61 -12.27 -16.73
C LYS A 202 -5.30 -13.21 -15.57
N LEU A 203 -4.09 -13.15 -15.00
CA LEU A 203 -3.68 -13.99 -13.87
C LEU A 203 -4.52 -13.73 -12.62
N LEU A 204 -4.99 -12.49 -12.40
CA LEU A 204 -5.83 -12.16 -11.26
C LEU A 204 -7.20 -12.84 -11.38
N ARG A 205 -7.81 -12.82 -12.58
CA ARG A 205 -9.06 -13.55 -12.86
C ARG A 205 -8.87 -15.06 -12.70
N GLU A 206 -7.77 -15.60 -13.20
CA GLU A 206 -7.41 -17.02 -13.06
C GLU A 206 -7.23 -17.40 -11.59
N ALA A 207 -6.53 -16.59 -10.80
CA ALA A 207 -6.33 -16.82 -9.38
C ALA A 207 -7.65 -16.90 -8.61
N ASN A 208 -8.59 -15.99 -8.89
CA ASN A 208 -9.93 -16.04 -8.30
C ASN A 208 -10.67 -17.33 -8.66
N GLN A 209 -10.60 -17.76 -9.92
CA GLN A 209 -11.22 -19.01 -10.38
C GLN A 209 -10.60 -20.26 -9.72
N GLN A 210 -9.31 -20.20 -9.37
CA GLN A 210 -8.58 -21.26 -8.68
C GLN A 210 -8.69 -21.21 -7.14
N GLY A 211 -9.55 -20.34 -6.59
CA GLY A 211 -9.84 -20.28 -5.16
C GLY A 211 -8.95 -19.37 -4.34
N VAL A 212 -8.15 -18.49 -4.97
CA VAL A 212 -7.50 -17.38 -4.27
C VAL A 212 -8.55 -16.33 -3.95
N GLU A 213 -8.69 -15.96 -2.68
CA GLU A 213 -9.59 -14.90 -2.24
C GLU A 213 -8.98 -13.54 -2.58
N ILE A 214 -9.75 -12.65 -3.21
CA ILE A 214 -9.30 -11.31 -3.55
C ILE A 214 -10.15 -10.30 -2.81
N ILE A 215 -9.51 -9.55 -1.90
CA ILE A 215 -10.19 -8.57 -1.04
C ILE A 215 -9.49 -7.23 -1.12
N ALA A 216 -10.23 -6.15 -0.89
CA ALA A 216 -9.70 -4.82 -0.83
C ALA A 216 -10.22 -4.09 0.42
N TYR A 217 -9.32 -3.45 1.13
CA TYR A 217 -9.63 -2.62 2.29
C TYR A 217 -9.08 -1.21 2.07
N LYS A 218 -9.95 -0.22 2.26
CA LYS A 218 -9.65 1.19 2.13
C LYS A 218 -9.18 1.78 3.45
N ALA A 219 -8.11 2.56 3.34
CA ALA A 219 -7.58 3.35 4.42
C ALA A 219 -8.51 4.53 4.75
N LYS A 220 -8.77 4.71 6.05
CA LYS A 220 -9.31 5.94 6.60
C LYS A 220 -8.13 6.84 6.99
N PHE A 221 -8.26 8.13 6.69
CA PHE A 221 -7.26 9.15 7.03
C PHE A 221 -7.92 10.16 7.97
N GLU A 222 -7.33 10.34 9.15
CA GLU A 222 -7.78 11.32 10.14
C GLU A 222 -6.61 12.24 10.46
N LYS A 223 -6.88 13.55 10.54
CA LYS A 223 -5.87 14.57 10.77
C LYS A 223 -6.33 15.51 11.87
N SER A 224 -5.46 15.71 12.87
CA SER A 224 -5.59 16.75 13.89
C SER A 224 -4.26 17.50 13.98
N GLU A 225 -4.24 18.74 13.47
CA GLU A 225 -3.01 19.53 13.31
C GLU A 225 -1.92 18.76 12.52
N HIS A 226 -0.84 18.35 13.20
CA HIS A 226 0.28 17.56 12.68
C HIS A 226 0.15 16.05 12.96
N ASN A 227 -0.85 15.65 13.74
CA ASN A 227 -1.12 14.25 14.03
C ASN A 227 -1.99 13.64 12.94
N PHE A 228 -1.55 12.51 12.41
CA PHE A 228 -2.29 11.73 11.42
C PHE A 228 -2.53 10.33 11.93
N ILE A 229 -3.76 9.84 11.76
CA ILE A 229 -4.11 8.45 12.00
C ILE A 229 -4.50 7.85 10.65
N VAL A 230 -3.84 6.76 10.28
CA VAL A 230 -4.18 5.97 9.09
C VAL A 230 -4.50 4.55 9.54
N THR A 231 -5.66 4.04 9.14
CA THR A 231 -6.13 2.69 9.49
C THR A 231 -6.81 2.04 8.29
N LEU A 232 -6.54 0.76 8.03
CA LEU A 232 -7.33 -0.03 7.08
C LEU A 232 -8.60 -0.51 7.78
N HIS A 233 -9.76 -0.18 7.21
CA HIS A 233 -11.04 -0.43 7.89
C HIS A 233 -12.18 -0.77 6.94
N ASN A 234 -12.33 -0.04 5.82
CA ASN A 234 -13.52 -0.17 4.98
C ASN A 234 -13.29 -1.18 3.87
N LYS A 235 -13.97 -2.33 3.91
CA LYS A 235 -13.98 -3.26 2.77
C LYS A 235 -14.60 -2.57 1.54
N VAL A 236 -13.92 -2.65 0.41
CA VAL A 236 -14.39 -2.09 -0.87
C VAL A 236 -14.47 -3.20 -1.93
N PRO A 237 -15.36 -3.10 -2.93
CA PRO A 237 -15.48 -4.14 -3.93
C PRO A 237 -14.23 -4.23 -4.81
N VAL A 238 -13.94 -5.45 -5.23
CA VAL A 238 -12.97 -5.76 -6.29
C VAL A 238 -13.77 -6.23 -7.50
N ILE A 239 -13.50 -5.63 -8.65
CA ILE A 239 -14.17 -5.92 -9.92
C ILE A 239 -13.13 -6.57 -10.83
N LEU A 240 -13.36 -7.82 -11.24
CA LEU A 240 -12.43 -8.62 -12.04
C LEU A 240 -12.83 -8.65 -13.52
#